data_AF-A0A6B0UW93-F1
#
_entry.id   AF-A0A6B0UW93-F1
#
_cell.length_a   1.000
_cell.length_b   1.000
_cell.length_c   1.000
_cell.angle_alpha   90.00
_cell.angle_beta   90.00
_cell.angle_gamma   90.00
#
_symmetry.space_group_name_H-M   'P 1'
#
loop_
_entity.id
_entity.type
_entity.pdbx_description
1 polymer ?
#
loop_
_entity_poly.entity_id
_entity_poly.type
_entity_poly.pdbx_seq_one_letter_code
_entity_poly.pdbx_strand_id
1 'polypeptide(L)'
;NAHVNYIVEGASQKLWFLRRKLTYCTPKTKLTTYTTLIRPILEYAGLLWDPYTAKNIQKLERIQTKALRFVYNRYDRLTSVSQLYTLSSIPELKTRRKINRLKFLYNIVNGNVKLPFEKYMQYNTSRQTHNKHEKTIIVRQAKEDFFKYSIIPRAVHE
;
A
#
# COMPACT_ATOMS: atom_id res chain seq x y z
N ASN A 1 -7.85 -7.93 -13.75
CA ASN A 1 -7.52 -7.72 -12.32
C ASN A 1 -8.72 -8.06 -11.43
N ALA A 2 -9.11 -9.34 -11.40
CA ALA A 2 -10.23 -9.82 -10.59
C ALA A 2 -9.93 -9.71 -9.08
N HIS A 3 -8.69 -9.97 -8.67
CA HIS A 3 -8.26 -9.90 -7.28
C HIS A 3 -8.47 -8.52 -6.63
N VAL A 4 -8.07 -7.43 -7.30
CA VAL A 4 -8.28 -6.06 -6.78
C VAL A 4 -9.77 -5.76 -6.63
N ASN A 5 -10.61 -6.20 -7.57
CA ASN A 5 -12.05 -6.01 -7.47
C ASN A 5 -12.63 -6.78 -6.27
N TYR A 6 -12.22 -8.04 -6.08
CA TYR A 6 -12.63 -8.86 -4.95
C TYR A 6 -12.32 -8.21 -3.59
N ILE A 7 -11.08 -7.71 -3.42
CA ILE A 7 -10.69 -6.96 -2.22
C ILE A 7 -11.53 -5.70 -2.05
N VAL A 8 -11.71 -4.95 -3.14
CA VAL A 8 -12.48 -3.71 -3.14
C VAL A 8 -13.92 -3.95 -2.74
N GLU A 9 -14.54 -5.01 -3.24
CA GLU A 9 -15.91 -5.42 -2.95
C GLU A 9 -16.05 -5.85 -1.49
N GLY A 10 -15.17 -6.72 -0.99
CA GLY A 10 -15.18 -7.15 0.41
C GLY A 10 -15.02 -5.98 1.39
N ALA A 11 -14.08 -5.08 1.12
CA ALA A 11 -13.90 -3.87 1.93
C ALA A 11 -15.08 -2.89 1.82
N SER A 12 -15.69 -2.78 0.64
CA SER A 12 -16.87 -1.92 0.43
C SER A 12 -18.11 -2.45 1.16
N GLN A 13 -18.35 -3.76 1.13
CA GLN A 13 -19.43 -4.40 1.88
C GLN A 13 -19.26 -4.18 3.38
N LYS A 14 -18.04 -4.37 3.90
CA LYS A 14 -17.73 -4.11 5.32
C LYS A 14 -17.93 -2.65 5.70
N LEU A 15 -17.52 -1.72 4.84
CA LEU A 15 -17.75 -0.29 5.04
C LEU A 15 -19.24 0.03 5.10
N TRP A 16 -20.05 -0.51 4.18
CA TRP A 16 -21.49 -0.26 4.17
C TRP A 16 -22.19 -0.82 5.41
N PHE A 17 -21.78 -1.99 5.88
CA PHE A 17 -22.23 -2.54 7.16
C PHE A 17 -21.91 -1.59 8.33
N LEU A 18 -20.67 -1.10 8.42
CA LEU A 18 -20.25 -0.17 9.47
C LEU A 18 -21.01 1.16 9.40
N ARG A 19 -21.30 1.65 8.19
CA ARG A 19 -22.10 2.86 8.00
C ARG A 19 -23.49 2.78 8.62
N ARG A 20 -24.12 1.61 8.56
CA ARG A 20 -25.46 1.37 9.15
C ARG A 20 -25.41 1.18 10.67
N LYS A 21 -24.34 0.58 11.19
CA LYS A 21 -24.23 0.24 12.61
C LYS A 21 -23.65 1.37 13.47
N LEU A 22 -22.77 2.19 12.89
CA LEU A 22 -22.03 3.22 13.62
C LEU A 22 -22.46 4.63 13.21
N THR A 23 -23.68 4.81 12.72
CA THR A 23 -24.19 6.09 12.20
C THR A 23 -23.97 7.24 13.18
N TYR A 24 -24.35 7.02 14.44
CA TYR A 24 -24.33 8.03 15.52
C TYR A 24 -23.05 7.98 16.38
N CYS A 25 -22.05 7.19 16.01
CA CYS A 25 -20.80 7.11 16.75
C CYS A 25 -19.89 8.32 16.50
N THR A 26 -19.01 8.58 17.47
CA THR A 26 -18.00 9.64 17.35
C THR A 26 -17.02 9.36 16.20
N PRO A 27 -16.42 10.40 15.60
CA PRO A 27 -15.40 10.23 14.56
C PRO A 27 -14.22 9.36 15.01
N LYS A 28 -13.82 9.46 16.28
CA LYS A 28 -12.73 8.65 16.84
C LYS A 28 -13.07 7.14 16.76
N THR A 29 -14.26 6.74 17.20
CA THR A 29 -14.71 5.34 17.13
C THR A 29 -14.84 4.85 15.68
N LYS A 30 -15.36 5.70 14.78
CA LYS A 30 -15.44 5.38 13.34
C LYS A 30 -14.06 5.20 12.71
N LEU A 31 -13.09 6.02 13.12
CA LEU A 31 -11.71 5.92 12.65
C LEU A 31 -11.04 4.64 13.15
N THR A 32 -11.19 4.31 14.43
CA THR A 32 -10.69 3.05 15.01
C THR A 32 -11.30 1.82 14.32
N THR A 33 -12.59 1.86 13.98
CA THR A 33 -13.23 0.74 13.28
C THR A 33 -12.77 0.61 11.83
N TYR A 34 -12.47 1.72 11.15
CA TYR A 34 -11.80 1.68 9.85
C TYR A 34 -10.42 1.00 9.93
N THR A 35 -9.59 1.41 10.89
CA THR A 35 -8.22 0.86 11.02
C THR A 35 -8.19 -0.60 11.44
N THR A 36 -9.17 -1.06 12.20
CA THR A 36 -9.23 -2.43 12.72
C THR A 36 -9.95 -3.42 11.80
N LEU A 37 -10.99 -2.99 11.06
CA LEU A 37 -11.82 -3.91 10.28
C LEU A 37 -11.66 -3.78 8.76
N ILE A 38 -11.46 -2.57 8.25
CA ILE A 38 -11.38 -2.34 6.80
C ILE A 38 -9.93 -2.35 6.32
N ARG A 39 -9.04 -1.66 7.04
CA ARG A 39 -7.63 -1.56 6.64
C ARG A 39 -6.95 -2.93 6.48
N PRO A 40 -7.16 -3.93 7.36
CA PRO A 40 -6.57 -5.26 7.15
C PRO A 40 -7.01 -5.91 5.85
N ILE A 41 -8.26 -5.75 5.42
CA ILE A 41 -8.76 -6.30 4.15
C ILE A 41 -8.00 -5.67 2.97
N LEU A 42 -7.71 -4.36 3.04
CA LEU A 42 -7.02 -3.63 1.97
C LEU A 42 -5.50 -3.84 1.96
N GLU A 43 -4.90 -4.21 3.09
CA GLU A 43 -3.44 -4.33 3.24
C GLU A 43 -2.96 -5.79 3.31
N TYR A 44 -3.86 -6.75 3.57
CA TYR A 44 -3.52 -8.15 3.69
C TYR A 44 -2.80 -8.66 2.43
N ALA A 45 -1.64 -9.29 2.63
CA ALA A 45 -0.78 -9.76 1.55
C ALA A 45 -0.47 -8.69 0.48
N GLY A 46 -0.63 -7.39 0.78
CA GLY A 46 -0.48 -6.28 -0.18
C GLY A 46 0.89 -6.26 -0.85
N LEU A 47 1.89 -6.84 -0.18
CA LEU A 47 3.22 -7.11 -0.68
C LEU A 47 3.22 -7.92 -2.01
N LEU A 48 2.34 -8.93 -2.12
CA LEU A 48 2.30 -9.87 -3.24
C LEU A 48 1.47 -9.35 -4.42
N TRP A 49 0.37 -8.64 -4.15
CA TRP A 49 -0.60 -8.23 -5.18
C TRP A 49 -0.62 -6.73 -5.45
N ASP A 50 0.35 -5.95 -4.93
CA ASP A 50 0.36 -4.49 -5.04
C ASP A 50 0.15 -4.04 -6.50
N PRO A 51 -0.97 -3.36 -6.82
CA PRO A 51 -1.22 -2.95 -8.19
C PRO A 51 -0.24 -1.86 -8.62
N TYR A 52 0.17 -1.92 -9.89
CA TYR A 52 1.01 -0.90 -10.52
C TYR A 52 0.21 0.06 -11.40
N THR A 53 -0.98 -0.35 -11.86
CA THR A 53 -1.82 0.49 -12.72
C THR A 53 -2.53 1.58 -11.91
N ALA A 54 -2.51 2.81 -12.42
CA ALA A 54 -3.15 3.96 -11.77
C ALA A 54 -4.64 3.71 -11.48
N LYS A 55 -5.36 3.05 -12.40
CA LYS A 55 -6.78 2.69 -12.24
C LYS A 55 -7.03 1.83 -11.00
N ASN A 56 -6.20 0.81 -10.76
CA ASN A 56 -6.37 -0.08 -9.60
C ASN A 56 -5.94 0.59 -8.30
N ILE A 57 -4.86 1.37 -8.33
CA ILE A 57 -4.43 2.17 -7.17
C ILE A 57 -5.56 3.10 -6.75
N GLN A 58 -6.14 3.85 -7.70
CA GLN A 58 -7.26 4.75 -7.43
C GLN A 58 -8.50 4.02 -6.89
N LYS A 59 -8.79 2.79 -7.35
CA LYS A 59 -9.90 1.99 -6.79
C LYS A 59 -9.72 1.73 -5.31
N LEU A 60 -8.51 1.40 -4.87
CA LEU A 60 -8.21 1.17 -3.45
C LEU A 60 -8.27 2.47 -2.64
N GLU A 61 -7.65 3.55 -3.15
CA GLU A 61 -7.71 4.86 -2.48
C GLU A 61 -9.15 5.36 -2.31
N ARG A 62 -10.02 5.11 -3.29
CA ARG A 62 -11.44 5.47 -3.21
C ARG A 62 -12.14 4.84 -2.02
N ILE A 63 -11.76 3.63 -1.59
CA ILE A 63 -12.34 3.00 -0.39
C ILE A 63 -11.92 3.75 0.86
N GLN A 64 -10.63 4.07 0.98
CA GLN A 64 -10.13 4.86 2.10
C GLN A 64 -10.79 6.24 2.12
N THR A 65 -10.90 6.93 0.98
CA THR A 65 -11.60 8.22 0.91
C THR A 65 -13.08 8.10 1.31
N LYS A 66 -13.80 7.06 0.85
CA LYS A 66 -15.18 6.80 1.27
C LYS A 66 -15.28 6.53 2.77
N ALA A 67 -14.33 5.81 3.35
CA ALA A 67 -14.26 5.56 4.78
C ALA A 67 -14.04 6.86 5.57
N LEU A 68 -13.10 7.72 5.15
CA LEU A 68 -12.86 9.01 5.79
C LEU A 68 -14.09 9.93 5.72
N ARG A 69 -14.77 9.97 4.57
CA ARG A 69 -16.05 10.71 4.44
C ARG A 69 -17.10 10.21 5.42
N PHE A 70 -17.20 8.89 5.61
CA PHE A 70 -18.07 8.30 6.62
C PHE A 70 -17.66 8.68 8.05
N VAL A 71 -16.36 8.61 8.36
CA VAL A 71 -15.81 8.94 9.69
C VAL A 71 -16.20 10.35 10.12
N TYR A 72 -16.05 11.34 9.23
CA TYR A 72 -16.33 12.75 9.50
C TYR A 72 -17.73 13.21 9.10
N ASN A 73 -18.57 12.31 8.58
CA ASN A 73 -19.89 12.64 8.04
C ASN A 73 -19.86 13.75 6.98
N ARG A 74 -18.81 13.81 6.17
CA ARG A 74 -18.62 14.83 5.10
C ARG A 74 -18.88 14.20 3.74
N TYR A 75 -20.06 14.45 3.18
CA TYR A 75 -20.46 13.92 1.87
C TYR A 75 -20.55 14.98 0.78
N ASP A 76 -20.30 16.25 1.12
CA ASP A 76 -20.37 17.36 0.18
C ASP A 76 -19.31 17.22 -0.91
N ARG A 77 -19.68 17.58 -2.14
CA ARG A 77 -18.78 17.50 -3.31
C ARG A 77 -17.56 18.40 -3.17
N LEU A 78 -17.70 19.51 -2.45
CA LEU A 78 -16.63 20.50 -2.21
C LEU A 78 -15.64 20.06 -1.12
N THR A 79 -15.91 18.95 -0.42
CA THR A 79 -15.02 18.45 0.63
C THR A 79 -13.67 18.06 0.03
N SER A 80 -12.61 18.77 0.41
CA SER A 80 -11.25 18.42 0.03
C SER A 80 -10.85 17.07 0.64
N VAL A 81 -10.42 16.14 -0.22
CA VAL A 81 -9.93 14.84 0.21
C VAL A 81 -8.65 14.99 1.03
N SER A 82 -7.75 15.88 0.62
CA SER A 82 -6.50 16.19 1.33
C SER A 82 -6.77 16.69 2.75
N GLN A 83 -7.83 17.48 2.95
CA GLN A 83 -8.25 17.93 4.28
C GLN A 83 -8.72 16.77 5.17
N LEU A 84 -9.42 15.77 4.62
CA LEU A 84 -9.81 14.58 5.39
C LEU A 84 -8.60 13.74 5.81
N TYR A 85 -7.58 13.67 4.96
CA TYR A 85 -6.32 13.02 5.27
C TYR A 85 -5.57 13.74 6.39
N THR A 86 -5.47 15.07 6.35
CA THR A 86 -4.84 15.84 7.44
C THR A 86 -5.60 15.72 8.75
N LEU A 87 -6.93 15.82 8.72
CA LEU A 87 -7.79 15.67 9.92
C LEU A 87 -7.71 14.28 10.56
N SER A 88 -7.54 13.23 9.77
CA SER A 88 -7.45 11.86 10.27
C SER A 88 -6.05 11.44 10.69
N SER A 89 -5.03 12.19 10.26
CA SER A 89 -3.62 11.81 10.42
C SER A 89 -3.31 10.41 9.89
N ILE A 90 -4.12 9.91 8.94
CA ILE A 90 -3.92 8.61 8.30
C ILE A 90 -3.16 8.85 6.99
N PRO A 91 -2.09 8.10 6.67
CA PRO A 91 -1.45 8.19 5.36
C PRO A 91 -2.26 7.46 4.27
N GLU A 92 -2.04 7.83 3.01
CA GLU A 92 -2.59 7.14 1.84
C GLU A 92 -2.18 5.66 1.79
N LEU A 93 -3.02 4.80 1.21
CA LEU A 93 -2.69 3.37 1.10
C LEU A 93 -1.46 3.15 0.24
N LYS A 94 -1.31 3.93 -0.84
CA LYS A 94 -0.12 3.91 -1.70
C LYS A 94 1.16 4.16 -0.91
N THR A 95 1.17 5.17 -0.03
CA THR A 95 2.33 5.48 0.83
C THR A 95 2.61 4.34 1.80
N ARG A 96 1.57 3.74 2.39
CA ARG A 96 1.73 2.58 3.27
C ARG A 96 2.28 1.35 2.54
N ARG A 97 1.80 1.07 1.32
CA ARG A 97 2.34 -0.01 0.46
C ARG A 97 3.80 0.24 0.10
N LYS A 98 4.17 1.50 -0.23
CA LYS A 98 5.58 1.91 -0.41
C LYS A 98 6.43 1.58 0.82
N ILE A 99 6.00 2.01 2.01
CA ILE A 99 6.73 1.73 3.26
C ILE A 99 6.86 0.22 3.49
N ASN A 100 5.80 -0.56 3.28
CA ASN A 100 5.84 -2.00 3.48
C ASN A 100 6.81 -2.71 2.51
N ARG A 101 6.89 -2.25 1.26
CA ARG A 101 7.88 -2.76 0.30
C ARG A 101 9.31 -2.46 0.72
N LEU A 102 9.59 -1.22 1.11
CA LEU A 102 10.93 -0.81 1.54
C LEU A 102 11.36 -1.58 2.81
N LYS A 103 10.45 -1.76 3.76
CA LYS A 103 10.69 -2.61 4.95
C LYS A 103 11.00 -4.05 4.56
N PHE A 104 10.27 -4.60 3.59
CA PHE A 104 10.51 -5.96 3.12
C PHE A 104 11.86 -6.09 2.42
N LEU A 105 12.23 -5.12 1.57
CA LEU A 105 13.54 -5.04 0.94
C LEU A 105 14.67 -4.99 1.99
N TYR A 106 14.53 -4.13 3.01
CA TYR A 106 15.47 -4.04 4.13
C TYR A 106 15.62 -5.38 4.85
N ASN A 107 14.52 -6.07 5.13
CA ASN A 107 14.55 -7.37 5.80
C ASN A 107 15.22 -8.46 4.94
N ILE A 108 15.04 -8.42 3.61
CA ILE A 108 15.75 -9.31 2.68
C ILE A 108 17.25 -9.05 2.71
N VAL A 109 17.66 -7.79 2.60
CA VAL A 109 19.07 -7.37 2.56
C VAL A 109 19.83 -7.74 3.84
N ASN A 110 19.15 -7.67 5.00
CA ASN A 110 19.75 -8.02 6.29
C ASN A 110 19.58 -9.49 6.68
N GLY A 111 19.03 -10.35 5.81
CA GLY A 111 18.86 -11.78 6.09
C GLY A 111 17.77 -12.13 7.11
N ASN A 112 16.88 -11.18 7.42
CA ASN A 112 15.74 -11.40 8.33
C ASN A 112 14.60 -12.23 7.68
N VAL A 113 14.71 -12.54 6.39
CA VAL A 113 13.75 -13.34 5.63
C VAL A 113 14.46 -14.53 5.02
N LYS A 114 13.83 -15.72 5.12
CA LYS A 114 14.28 -16.96 4.46
C LYS A 114 13.99 -16.93 2.95
N LEU A 115 14.54 -15.95 2.24
CA LEU A 115 14.51 -15.86 0.79
C LEU A 115 15.94 -15.91 0.27
N PRO A 116 16.23 -16.72 -0.78
CA PRO A 116 17.56 -16.77 -1.36
C PRO A 116 17.85 -15.45 -2.09
N PHE A 117 18.53 -14.53 -1.41
CA PHE A 117 18.88 -13.20 -1.91
C PHE A 117 19.51 -13.28 -3.31
N GLU A 118 20.51 -14.15 -3.45
CA GLU A 118 21.32 -14.31 -4.66
C GLU A 118 20.52 -14.74 -5.90
N LYS A 119 19.37 -15.38 -5.70
CA LYS A 119 18.48 -15.80 -6.80
C LYS A 119 17.75 -14.62 -7.42
N TYR A 120 17.42 -13.61 -6.63
CA TYR A 120 16.53 -12.52 -7.04
C TYR A 120 17.22 -11.16 -7.13
N MET A 121 18.33 -10.97 -6.41
CA MET A 121 19.11 -9.74 -6.35
C MET A 121 20.60 -10.04 -6.39
N GLN A 122 21.36 -9.07 -6.89
CA GLN A 122 22.82 -9.10 -6.88
C GLN A 122 23.32 -7.75 -6.38
N TYR A 123 24.33 -7.78 -5.52
CA TYR A 123 25.06 -6.56 -5.20
C TYR A 123 25.89 -6.12 -6.39
N ASN A 124 26.07 -4.82 -6.54
CA ASN A 124 26.88 -4.27 -7.61
C ASN A 124 28.36 -4.54 -7.34
N THR A 125 28.95 -5.52 -8.03
CA THR A 125 30.37 -5.86 -7.93
C THR A 125 31.30 -4.97 -8.75
N SER A 126 30.79 -3.94 -9.45
CA SER A 126 31.64 -3.01 -10.20
C SER A 126 32.59 -2.20 -9.30
N ARG A 127 33.61 -1.56 -9.89
CA ARG A 127 34.59 -0.75 -9.16
C ARG A 127 33.90 0.24 -8.22
N GLN A 128 34.37 0.32 -6.98
CA GLN A 128 33.89 1.34 -6.05
C GLN A 128 34.31 2.74 -6.53
N THR A 129 33.36 3.66 -6.50
CA THR A 129 33.57 5.08 -6.70
C THR A 129 33.13 5.81 -5.45
N HIS A 130 33.54 7.06 -5.27
CA HIS A 130 33.25 7.85 -4.06
C HIS A 130 31.73 7.95 -3.73
N ASN A 131 30.87 7.75 -4.72
CA ASN A 131 29.40 7.82 -4.56
C ASN A 131 28.72 6.44 -4.58
N LYS A 132 29.47 5.35 -4.54
CA LYS A 132 28.94 3.99 -4.61
C LYS A 132 29.02 3.31 -3.24
N HIS A 133 27.88 2.81 -2.77
CA HIS A 133 27.79 2.06 -1.53
C HIS A 133 27.93 0.55 -1.78
N GLU A 134 28.50 -0.17 -0.82
CA GLU A 134 28.71 -1.64 -0.91
C GLU A 134 27.41 -2.41 -1.11
N LYS A 135 26.35 -1.97 -0.43
CA LYS A 135 25.00 -2.54 -0.54
C LYS A 135 24.18 -2.00 -1.73
N THR A 136 24.80 -1.38 -2.72
CA THR A 136 24.07 -0.97 -3.93
C THR A 136 23.59 -2.22 -4.68
N ILE A 137 22.27 -2.38 -4.80
CA ILE A 137 21.63 -3.53 -5.43
C ILE A 137 21.44 -3.25 -6.92
N ILE A 138 21.81 -4.22 -7.77
CA ILE A 138 21.41 -4.24 -9.17
C ILE A 138 20.22 -5.18 -9.32
N VAL A 139 19.19 -4.71 -10.01
CA VAL A 139 18.05 -5.51 -10.39
C VAL A 139 18.21 -5.94 -11.84
N ARG A 140 17.93 -7.21 -12.13
CA ARG A 140 17.90 -7.70 -13.52
C ARG A 140 16.80 -6.98 -14.29
N GLN A 141 17.13 -6.47 -15.47
CA GLN A 141 16.13 -5.94 -16.38
C GLN A 141 15.19 -7.06 -16.79
N ALA A 142 13.88 -6.79 -16.72
CA ALA A 142 12.86 -7.70 -17.21
C ALA A 142 12.08 -7.05 -18.34
N LYS A 143 11.76 -7.88 -19.33
CA LYS A 143 10.89 -7.51 -20.45
C LYS A 143 9.41 -7.57 -20.05
N GLU A 144 9.08 -8.51 -19.16
CA GLU A 144 7.72 -8.73 -18.69
C GLU A 144 7.30 -7.73 -17.61
N ASP A 145 6.15 -7.09 -17.80
CA ASP A 145 5.53 -6.17 -16.85
C ASP A 145 5.32 -6.82 -15.48
N PHE A 146 5.01 -8.12 -15.45
CA PHE A 146 4.83 -8.87 -14.23
C PHE A 146 6.05 -8.80 -13.30
N PHE A 147 7.26 -9.03 -13.84
CA PHE A 147 8.47 -8.92 -13.05
C PHE A 147 8.86 -7.46 -12.83
N LYS A 148 8.79 -6.62 -13.87
CA LYS A 148 9.16 -5.19 -13.79
C LYS A 148 8.41 -4.45 -12.68
N TYR A 149 7.12 -4.75 -12.50
CA TYR A 149 6.30 -4.15 -11.45
C TYR A 149 6.14 -5.01 -10.20
N SER A 150 6.88 -6.12 -10.13
CA SER A 150 6.99 -6.92 -8.91
C SER A 150 7.73 -6.13 -7.83
N ILE A 151 7.79 -6.74 -6.66
CA ILE A 151 8.17 -6.01 -5.46
C ILE A 151 9.62 -5.56 -5.42
N ILE A 152 10.51 -6.39 -5.96
CA ILE A 152 11.95 -6.22 -5.87
C ILE A 152 12.40 -5.07 -6.77
N PRO A 153 12.11 -5.06 -8.09
CA PRO A 153 12.51 -3.95 -8.95
C PRO A 153 11.88 -2.65 -8.52
N ARG A 154 10.60 -2.68 -8.13
CA ARG A 154 9.86 -1.48 -7.75
C ARG A 154 10.37 -0.87 -6.45
N ALA A 155 10.80 -1.68 -5.48
CA ALA A 155 11.36 -1.18 -4.22
C ALA A 155 12.77 -0.57 -4.40
N VAL A 156 13.57 -1.05 -5.35
CA VAL A 156 14.92 -0.51 -5.63
C VAL A 156 14.86 0.84 -6.36
N HIS A 157 13.81 1.09 -7.14
CA HIS A 157 13.61 2.36 -7.88
C HIS A 157 12.78 3.41 -7.11
N GLU A 158 12.51 3.19 -5.83
CA GLU A 158 11.59 4.00 -5.00
C GLU A 158 12.27 5.05 -4.11
#